data_AF-A0A7Y5MPV7-F1
#
_entry.id   AF-A0A7Y5MPV7-F1
#
_cell.length_a   1.000
_cell.length_b   1.000
_cell.length_c   1.000
_cell.angle_alpha   90.00
_cell.angle_beta   90.00
_cell.angle_gamma   90.00
#
_symmetry.space_group_name_H-M   'P 1'
#
loop_
_entity.id
_entity.type
_entity.pdbx_description
1 polymer ?
#
loop_
_entity_poly.entity_id
_entity_poly.type
_entity_poly.pdbx_seq_one_letter_code
_entity_poly.pdbx_strand_id
1 'polypeptide(L)'
;MTSDSPIDGKELLTAGRALCACVRELNAQGWCQGTGGNFSVVLRKDPPRLLITQSGKNKRHLDLPDLMMVGPGGKPVEGQTGKPSAEALLHYAIVRLTGADSVLHTHSVWNTLLGERFEERGGFTISGYEMLKGLEGVSTHEAKVFVPILPNSQDMNYLSI
;
A
#
# COMPACT_ATOMS: atom_id res chain seq x y z
N MET A 1 20.92 13.63 -14.13
CA MET A 1 21.76 12.92 -13.15
C MET A 1 20.83 12.23 -12.17
N THR A 2 20.58 10.93 -12.34
CA THR A 2 19.81 10.15 -11.37
C THR A 2 20.74 9.88 -10.18
N SER A 3 20.50 10.51 -9.02
CA SER A 3 21.32 10.24 -7.85
C SER A 3 21.01 8.84 -7.33
N ASP A 4 21.85 7.87 -7.69
CA ASP A 4 21.86 6.52 -7.12
C ASP A 4 22.56 6.49 -5.75
N SER A 5 22.51 7.62 -5.03
CA SER A 5 23.03 7.72 -3.68
C SER A 5 22.46 6.60 -2.82
N PRO A 6 23.23 6.03 -1.88
CA PRO A 6 22.70 5.03 -0.95
C PRO A 6 21.53 5.62 -0.14
N ILE A 7 20.54 4.80 0.20
CA ILE A 7 19.58 5.16 1.26
C ILE A 7 20.34 5.11 2.60
N ASP A 8 20.16 6.13 3.44
CA ASP A 8 20.79 6.14 4.75
C ASP A 8 20.29 4.95 5.60
N GLY A 9 21.23 4.26 6.24
CA GLY A 9 20.92 3.05 7.00
C GLY A 9 20.00 3.34 8.19
N LYS A 10 20.13 4.51 8.82
CA LYS A 10 19.27 4.92 9.94
C LYS A 10 17.86 5.25 9.45
N GLU A 11 17.73 5.99 8.35
CA GLU A 11 16.45 6.26 7.69
C GLU A 11 15.70 4.98 7.35
N LEU A 12 16.37 4.01 6.73
CA LEU A 12 15.80 2.70 6.39
C LEU A 12 15.28 1.96 7.63
N LEU A 13 16.07 1.91 8.70
CA LEU A 13 15.68 1.23 9.93
C LEU A 13 14.47 1.91 10.60
N THR A 14 14.44 3.24 10.62
CA THR A 14 13.32 4.01 11.20
C THR A 14 12.05 3.78 10.40
N ALA A 15 12.10 3.94 9.07
CA ALA A 15 10.94 3.76 8.19
C ALA A 15 10.43 2.30 8.24
N GLY A 16 11.33 1.31 8.20
CA GLY A 16 10.96 -0.10 8.26
C GLY A 16 10.30 -0.49 9.59
N ARG A 17 10.81 0.01 10.73
CA ARG A 17 10.18 -0.24 12.04
C ARG A 17 8.79 0.39 12.14
N ALA A 18 8.62 1.62 11.65
CA ALA A 18 7.33 2.28 11.63
C ALA A 18 6.32 1.52 10.75
N LEU A 19 6.73 1.06 9.57
CA LEU A 19 5.91 0.24 8.70
C LEU A 19 5.50 -1.07 9.38
N CYS A 20 6.45 -1.80 9.98
CA CYS A 20 6.14 -3.04 10.69
C CYS A 20 5.18 -2.82 11.88
N ALA A 21 5.35 -1.75 12.65
CA ALA A 21 4.44 -1.41 13.74
C ALA A 21 3.01 -1.14 13.22
N CYS A 22 2.87 -0.30 12.20
CA CYS A 22 1.58 -0.01 11.57
C CYS A 22 0.89 -1.29 11.05
N VAL A 23 1.63 -2.16 10.35
CA VAL A 23 1.07 -3.42 9.83
C VAL A 23 0.58 -4.33 10.94
N ARG A 24 1.31 -4.41 12.06
CA ARG A 24 0.88 -5.19 13.23
C ARG A 24 -0.41 -4.63 13.85
N GLU A 25 -0.58 -3.32 13.90
CA GLU A 25 -1.82 -2.67 14.35
C GLU A 25 -3.00 -2.98 13.41
N LEU A 26 -2.81 -2.85 12.10
CA LEU A 26 -3.84 -3.19 11.10
C LEU A 26 -4.22 -4.67 11.17
N ASN A 27 -3.23 -5.55 11.36
CA ASN A 27 -3.46 -6.97 11.56
C ASN A 27 -4.23 -7.26 12.85
N ALA A 28 -3.95 -6.54 13.95
CA ALA A 28 -4.69 -6.67 15.20
C ALA A 28 -6.17 -6.26 15.08
N GLN A 29 -6.48 -5.36 14.14
CA GLN A 29 -7.86 -5.02 13.77
C GLN A 29 -8.52 -6.04 12.83
N GLY A 30 -7.79 -7.09 12.43
CA GLY A 30 -8.29 -8.15 11.55
C GLY A 30 -8.29 -7.78 10.06
N TRP A 31 -7.53 -6.77 9.65
CA TRP A 31 -7.54 -6.27 8.27
C TRP A 31 -6.52 -6.95 7.34
N CYS A 32 -5.78 -7.95 7.83
CA CYS A 32 -4.68 -8.61 7.11
C CYS A 32 -4.72 -10.15 7.24
N GLN A 33 -5.92 -10.72 7.36
CA GLN A 33 -6.09 -12.17 7.58
C GLN A 33 -5.60 -12.99 6.37
N GLY A 34 -5.18 -14.24 6.62
CA GLY A 34 -4.83 -15.18 5.54
C GLY A 34 -3.62 -14.78 4.69
N THR A 35 -2.66 -14.05 5.27
CA THR A 35 -1.50 -13.42 4.57
C THR A 35 -1.87 -12.28 3.61
N GLY A 36 -3.14 -11.86 3.62
CA GLY A 36 -3.66 -10.76 2.83
C GLY A 36 -3.05 -9.41 3.17
N GLY A 37 -3.05 -8.52 2.18
CA GLY A 37 -2.53 -7.17 2.28
C GLY A 37 -1.04 -7.02 1.98
N ASN A 38 -0.69 -5.81 1.56
CA ASN A 38 0.67 -5.41 1.24
C ASN A 38 0.90 -3.94 1.59
N PHE A 39 2.11 -3.62 2.02
CA PHE A 39 2.38 -2.32 2.64
C PHE A 39 3.72 -1.81 2.17
N SER A 40 3.78 -0.53 1.81
CA SER A 40 5.02 0.13 1.42
C SER A 40 5.15 1.52 2.01
N VAL A 41 6.40 1.92 2.22
CA VAL A 41 6.78 3.31 2.52
C VAL A 41 7.81 3.79 1.49
N VAL A 42 7.75 5.07 1.11
CA VAL A 42 8.68 5.69 0.17
C VAL A 42 9.97 6.09 0.90
N LEU A 43 11.11 5.60 0.42
CA LEU A 43 12.45 5.98 0.88
C LEU A 43 13.10 7.05 -0.01
N ARG A 44 12.62 7.19 -1.25
CA ARG A 44 13.06 8.22 -2.22
C ARG A 44 11.92 8.52 -3.17
N LYS A 45 11.75 9.78 -3.58
CA LYS A 45 10.66 10.22 -4.47
C LYS A 45 11.01 10.22 -5.96
N ASP A 46 12.26 10.51 -6.33
CA ASP A 46 12.63 10.65 -7.74
C ASP A 46 14.01 10.04 -8.09
N PRO A 47 14.04 8.92 -8.83
CA PRO A 47 12.92 8.01 -9.07
C PRO A 47 12.47 7.32 -7.77
N PRO A 48 11.18 6.91 -7.64
CA PRO A 48 10.73 6.29 -6.41
C PRO A 48 11.52 5.04 -6.02
N ARG A 49 11.82 4.94 -4.72
CA ARG A 49 12.30 3.71 -4.07
C ARG A 49 11.38 3.42 -2.91
N LEU A 50 10.82 2.22 -2.89
CA LEU A 50 9.87 1.79 -1.86
C LEU A 50 10.50 0.70 -1.01
N LEU A 51 10.28 0.76 0.30
CA LEU A 51 10.44 -0.38 1.18
C LEU A 51 9.08 -1.05 1.32
N ILE A 52 8.97 -2.30 0.91
CA ILE A 52 7.69 -3.02 0.77
C ILE A 52 7.72 -4.37 1.48
N THR A 53 6.58 -4.83 1.99
CA THR A 53 6.48 -6.17 2.57
C THR A 53 6.65 -7.27 1.50
N GLN A 54 7.45 -8.29 1.81
CA GLN A 54 7.59 -9.48 0.97
C GLN A 54 6.27 -10.28 0.91
N SER A 55 6.08 -11.01 -0.20
CA SER A 55 4.91 -11.86 -0.40
C SER A 55 4.85 -13.02 0.61
N GLY A 56 3.64 -13.41 1.03
CA GLY A 56 3.41 -14.59 1.87
C GLY A 56 3.89 -14.48 3.33
N LYS A 57 4.40 -13.32 3.75
CA LYS A 57 4.88 -13.11 5.13
C LYS A 57 3.73 -12.93 6.10
N ASN A 58 3.87 -13.56 7.28
CA ASN A 58 2.89 -13.44 8.35
C ASN A 58 2.91 -12.03 8.94
N LYS A 59 1.84 -11.26 8.69
CA LYS A 59 1.72 -9.87 9.12
C LYS A 59 1.73 -9.68 10.64
N ARG A 60 1.39 -10.72 11.41
CA ARG A 60 1.45 -10.72 12.88
C ARG A 60 2.88 -10.63 13.43
N HIS A 61 3.84 -11.21 12.73
CA HIS A 61 5.24 -11.28 13.14
C HIS A 61 6.18 -10.54 12.18
N LEU A 62 5.62 -9.69 11.32
CA LEU A 62 6.36 -8.95 10.31
C LEU A 62 7.48 -8.12 10.97
N ASP A 63 8.72 -8.30 10.53
CA ASP A 63 9.86 -7.51 11.01
C ASP A 63 10.75 -7.06 9.83
N LEU A 64 11.80 -6.28 10.10
CA LEU A 64 12.70 -5.71 9.09
C LEU A 64 13.18 -6.72 8.02
N PRO A 65 13.55 -7.98 8.34
CA PRO A 65 13.99 -8.95 7.34
C PRO A 65 12.88 -9.41 6.37
N ASP A 66 11.61 -9.13 6.70
CA ASP A 66 10.45 -9.43 5.85
C ASP A 66 10.11 -8.27 4.90
N LEU A 67 10.89 -7.19 4.94
CA LEU A 67 10.80 -6.06 4.03
C LEU A 67 11.87 -6.18 2.94
N MET A 68 11.59 -5.61 1.77
CA MET A 68 12.57 -5.50 0.70
C MET A 68 12.44 -4.18 -0.04
N MET A 69 13.52 -3.76 -0.69
CA MET A 69 13.52 -2.53 -1.47
C MET A 69 13.16 -2.80 -2.93
N VAL A 70 12.22 -2.02 -3.46
CA VAL A 70 11.86 -2.01 -4.88
C VAL A 70 12.05 -0.63 -5.50
N GLY A 71 12.40 -0.62 -6.78
CA GLY A 71 12.59 0.57 -7.60
C GLY A 71 11.59 0.63 -8.76
N PRO A 72 12.00 1.16 -9.94
CA PRO A 72 11.12 1.38 -11.08
C PRO A 72 10.31 0.14 -11.48
N GLY A 73 8.99 0.33 -11.59
CA GLY A 73 8.05 -0.73 -11.97
C GLY A 73 7.87 -1.81 -10.91
N GLY A 74 8.16 -1.50 -9.64
CA GLY A 74 8.05 -2.47 -8.53
C GLY A 74 9.12 -3.57 -8.56
N LYS A 75 10.19 -3.39 -9.34
CA LYS A 75 11.27 -4.36 -9.47
C LYS A 75 12.21 -4.29 -8.26
N PRO A 76 12.73 -5.42 -7.76
CA PRO A 76 13.72 -5.42 -6.68
C PRO A 76 14.95 -4.58 -7.06
N VAL A 77 15.47 -3.84 -6.09
CA VAL A 77 16.78 -3.18 -6.24
C VAL A 77 17.89 -4.23 -6.24
N GLU A 78 19.01 -3.95 -6.90
CA GLU A 78 20.18 -4.83 -6.94
C GLU A 78 20.62 -5.26 -5.53
N GLY A 79 20.98 -6.53 -5.37
CA GLY A 79 21.38 -7.12 -4.09
C GLY A 79 20.22 -7.54 -3.17
N GLN A 80 18.97 -7.18 -3.47
CA GLN A 80 17.82 -7.68 -2.72
C GLN A 80 17.54 -9.14 -3.10
N THR A 81 17.35 -9.99 -2.09
CA THR A 81 16.98 -11.39 -2.26
C THR A 81 15.49 -11.58 -1.95
N GLY A 82 14.86 -12.52 -2.66
CA GLY A 82 13.43 -12.81 -2.52
C GLY A 82 12.56 -12.25 -3.65
N LYS A 83 11.25 -12.52 -3.56
CA LYS A 83 10.26 -12.11 -4.56
C LYS A 83 9.45 -10.94 -3.99
N PRO A 84 9.34 -9.81 -4.70
CA PRO A 84 8.44 -8.74 -4.31
C PRO A 84 7.00 -9.24 -4.34
N SER A 85 6.10 -8.54 -3.64
CA SER A 85 4.67 -8.81 -3.78
C SER A 85 4.24 -8.69 -5.24
N ALA A 86 3.23 -9.48 -5.64
CA ALA A 86 2.59 -9.31 -6.94
C ALA A 86 2.11 -7.85 -7.13
N GLU A 87 1.67 -7.23 -6.03
CA GLU A 87 1.14 -5.86 -5.97
C GLU A 87 2.22 -4.77 -5.97
N ALA A 88 3.53 -5.12 -5.99
CA ALA A 88 4.59 -4.11 -5.94
C ALA A 88 4.54 -3.11 -7.10
N LEU A 89 4.07 -3.54 -8.28
CA LEU A 89 3.84 -2.67 -9.42
C LEU A 89 2.74 -1.63 -9.12
N LEU A 90 1.64 -2.06 -8.49
CA LEU A 90 0.52 -1.20 -8.14
C LEU A 90 0.93 -0.16 -7.09
N HIS A 91 1.69 -0.56 -6.07
CA HIS A 91 2.26 0.37 -5.09
C HIS A 91 3.14 1.44 -5.77
N TYR A 92 4.00 1.03 -6.71
CA TYR A 92 4.83 1.95 -7.46
C TYR A 92 4.01 2.92 -8.31
N ALA A 93 2.98 2.42 -9.02
CA ALA A 93 2.09 3.25 -9.82
C ALA A 93 1.33 4.28 -8.99
N ILE A 94 0.75 3.88 -7.85
CA ILE A 94 0.05 4.78 -6.92
C ILE A 94 1.00 5.89 -6.45
N VAL A 95 2.21 5.54 -6.00
CA VAL A 95 3.20 6.54 -5.55
C VAL A 95 3.59 7.48 -6.68
N ARG A 96 3.77 6.99 -7.91
CA ARG A 96 4.10 7.81 -9.08
C ARG A 96 2.98 8.78 -9.45
N LEU A 97 1.72 8.34 -9.38
CA LEU A 97 0.56 9.13 -9.78
C LEU A 97 0.15 10.17 -8.72
N THR A 98 0.27 9.80 -7.44
CA THR A 98 -0.27 10.61 -6.33
C THR A 98 0.80 11.36 -5.55
N GLY A 99 2.06 10.95 -5.64
CA GLY A 99 3.11 11.46 -4.76
C GLY A 99 2.98 10.99 -3.31
N ALA A 100 2.17 9.98 -3.00
CA ALA A 100 1.99 9.44 -1.64
C ALA A 100 3.31 8.98 -1.00
N ASP A 101 3.43 9.10 0.32
CA ASP A 101 4.59 8.62 1.11
C ASP A 101 4.47 7.17 1.56
N SER A 102 3.27 6.60 1.52
CA SER A 102 3.01 5.21 1.85
C SER A 102 1.77 4.71 1.13
N VAL A 103 1.68 3.38 0.99
CA VAL A 103 0.52 2.70 0.42
C VAL A 103 0.22 1.50 1.32
N LEU A 104 -1.02 1.43 1.81
CA LEU A 104 -1.48 0.41 2.74
C LEU A 104 -2.63 -0.37 2.08
N HIS A 105 -2.33 -1.56 1.58
CA HIS A 105 -3.32 -2.47 0.99
C HIS A 105 -3.80 -3.47 2.05
N THR A 106 -5.10 -3.44 2.35
CA THR A 106 -5.73 -4.25 3.41
C THR A 106 -6.87 -5.10 2.89
N HIS A 107 -7.12 -6.23 3.54
CA HIS A 107 -8.19 -7.19 3.26
C HIS A 107 -9.14 -7.27 4.46
N SER A 108 -9.86 -6.17 4.75
CA SER A 108 -10.89 -6.17 5.77
C SER A 108 -12.15 -6.91 5.29
N VAL A 109 -12.92 -7.49 6.22
CA VAL A 109 -14.22 -8.10 5.89
C VAL A 109 -15.14 -7.10 5.19
N TRP A 110 -15.11 -5.84 5.63
CA TRP A 110 -15.92 -4.77 5.05
C TRP A 110 -15.53 -4.45 3.61
N ASN A 111 -14.22 -4.43 3.29
CA ASN A 111 -13.76 -4.21 1.92
C ASN A 111 -14.28 -5.31 0.99
N THR A 112 -14.22 -6.57 1.43
CA THR A 112 -14.72 -7.71 0.65
C THR A 112 -16.23 -7.62 0.41
N LEU A 113 -17.02 -7.41 1.47
CA LEU A 113 -18.47 -7.34 1.36
C LEU A 113 -18.95 -6.15 0.53
N LEU A 114 -18.32 -4.98 0.69
CA LEU A 114 -18.66 -3.79 -0.11
C LEU A 114 -18.21 -3.94 -1.57
N GLY A 115 -17.03 -4.52 -1.79
CA GLY A 115 -16.52 -4.86 -3.12
C GLY A 115 -17.50 -5.73 -3.90
N GLU A 116 -17.88 -6.88 -3.33
CA GLU A 116 -18.86 -7.79 -3.92
C GLU A 116 -20.22 -7.13 -4.13
N ARG A 117 -20.70 -6.34 -3.15
CA ARG A 117 -22.02 -5.72 -3.21
C ARG A 117 -22.17 -4.67 -4.32
N PHE A 118 -21.09 -3.93 -4.61
CA PHE A 118 -21.10 -2.75 -5.48
C PHE A 118 -20.27 -2.91 -6.75
N GLU A 119 -19.72 -4.11 -7.03
CA GLU A 119 -18.91 -4.41 -8.22
C GLU A 119 -19.61 -4.00 -9.53
N GLU A 120 -20.86 -4.41 -9.73
CA GLU A 120 -21.64 -4.08 -10.94
C GLU A 120 -21.86 -2.57 -11.14
N ARG A 121 -21.70 -1.77 -10.08
CA ARG A 121 -21.86 -0.31 -10.11
C ARG A 121 -20.53 0.42 -10.24
N GLY A 122 -19.41 -0.29 -10.22
CA GLY A 122 -18.06 0.28 -10.28
C GLY A 122 -17.65 1.08 -9.04
N GLY A 123 -18.41 1.03 -7.94
CA GLY A 123 -18.12 1.79 -6.73
C GLY A 123 -19.37 2.20 -5.93
N PHE A 124 -19.13 2.94 -4.85
CA PHE A 124 -20.17 3.45 -3.96
C PHE A 124 -19.80 4.82 -3.39
N THR A 125 -20.79 5.59 -2.93
CA THR A 125 -20.56 6.88 -2.27
C THR A 125 -20.76 6.75 -0.77
N ILE A 126 -19.79 7.24 0.01
CA ILE A 126 -19.93 7.45 1.45
C ILE A 126 -20.20 8.92 1.72
N SER A 127 -21.11 9.22 2.64
CA SER A 127 -21.53 10.60 2.95
C SER A 127 -22.06 10.73 4.37
N GLY A 128 -21.90 11.91 4.98
CA GLY A 128 -22.52 12.21 6.29
C GLY A 128 -21.72 11.70 7.49
N TYR A 129 -20.51 11.17 7.28
CA TYR A 129 -19.67 10.62 8.34
C TYR A 129 -18.62 11.63 8.79
N GLU A 130 -18.55 11.92 10.09
CA GLU A 130 -17.55 12.81 10.70
C GLU A 130 -16.10 12.37 10.39
N MET A 131 -15.87 11.06 10.36
CA MET A 131 -14.64 10.36 10.00
C MET A 131 -14.09 10.75 8.62
N LEU A 132 -14.94 11.27 7.70
CA LEU A 132 -14.46 11.73 6.39
C LEU A 132 -13.49 12.91 6.48
N LYS A 133 -13.48 13.65 7.58
CA LYS A 133 -12.48 14.70 7.85
C LYS A 133 -11.05 14.17 7.93
N GLY A 134 -10.87 12.86 8.06
CA GLY A 134 -9.56 12.21 7.97
C GLY A 134 -9.01 12.11 6.54
N LEU A 135 -9.81 12.41 5.52
CA LEU A 135 -9.38 12.40 4.12
C LEU A 135 -8.89 13.78 3.68
N GLU A 136 -7.82 13.80 2.90
CA GLU A 136 -7.28 15.04 2.35
C GLU A 136 -8.33 15.80 1.53
N GLY A 137 -8.40 17.12 1.73
CA GLY A 137 -9.36 17.99 1.03
C GLY A 137 -10.80 17.94 1.57
N VAL A 138 -11.11 17.10 2.56
CA VAL A 138 -12.45 17.00 3.15
C VAL A 138 -12.52 17.75 4.49
N SER A 139 -13.28 18.84 4.55
CA SER A 139 -13.39 19.69 5.75
C SER A 139 -14.76 19.67 6.43
N THR A 140 -15.80 19.10 5.80
CA THR A 140 -17.20 19.20 6.27
C THR A 140 -17.86 17.83 6.42
N HIS A 141 -18.81 17.71 7.37
CA HIS A 141 -19.58 16.48 7.56
C HIS A 141 -20.58 16.21 6.41
N GLU A 142 -20.89 17.20 5.57
CA GLU A 142 -21.74 17.03 4.37
C GLU A 142 -20.97 16.43 3.18
N ALA A 143 -19.69 16.14 3.35
CA ALA A 143 -18.85 15.63 2.28
C ALA A 143 -19.37 14.30 1.75
N LYS A 144 -19.29 14.16 0.43
CA LYS A 144 -19.56 12.93 -0.31
C LYS A 144 -18.25 12.49 -0.95
N VAL A 145 -17.84 11.26 -0.67
CA VAL A 145 -16.64 10.66 -1.25
C VAL A 145 -17.07 9.44 -2.04
N PHE A 146 -16.73 9.42 -3.32
CA PHE A 146 -16.90 8.24 -4.15
C PHE A 146 -15.70 7.32 -3.97
N VAL A 147 -15.97 6.06 -3.65
CA VAL A 147 -14.98 4.98 -3.53
C VAL A 147 -15.13 4.09 -4.76
N PRO A 148 -14.18 4.13 -5.71
CA PRO A 148 -14.24 3.28 -6.90
C PRO A 148 -13.96 1.83 -6.54
N ILE A 149 -14.60 0.90 -7.25
CA ILE A 149 -14.30 -0.53 -7.22
C ILE A 149 -13.73 -0.90 -8.59
N LEU A 150 -12.51 -1.41 -8.59
CA LEU A 150 -11.86 -1.94 -9.78
C LEU A 150 -12.20 -3.42 -9.94
N PRO A 151 -12.38 -3.93 -11.17
CA PRO A 151 -12.55 -5.34 -11.42
C PRO A 151 -11.40 -6.15 -10.82
N ASN A 152 -11.73 -7.28 -10.19
CA ASN A 152 -10.70 -8.16 -9.68
C ASN A 152 -9.92 -8.79 -10.85
N SER A 153 -8.66 -8.35 -11.02
CA SER A 153 -7.77 -8.84 -12.06
C SER A 153 -6.46 -9.34 -11.45
N GLN A 154 -6.00 -10.49 -11.93
CA GLN A 154 -4.67 -10.99 -11.60
C GLN A 154 -3.57 -10.33 -12.45
N ASP A 155 -3.95 -9.57 -13.49
CA ASP A 155 -3.00 -8.80 -14.30
C ASP A 155 -2.74 -7.43 -13.65
N MET A 156 -1.60 -7.34 -12.97
CA MET A 156 -1.19 -6.10 -12.32
C MET A 156 -0.86 -4.99 -13.31
N ASN A 157 -0.53 -5.28 -14.57
CA ASN A 157 -0.33 -4.24 -15.57
C ASN A 157 -1.65 -3.56 -15.92
N TYR A 158 -2.74 -4.34 -15.98
CA TYR A 158 -4.09 -3.81 -16.19
C TYR A 158 -4.57 -2.94 -15.01
N LEU A 159 -4.12 -3.21 -13.78
CA LEU A 159 -4.49 -2.41 -12.61
C LEU A 159 -3.55 -1.22 -12.35
N SER A 160 -2.38 -1.17 -12.98
CA SER A 160 -1.31 -0.19 -12.72
C SER A 160 -1.06 0.79 -13.88
N ILE A 161 -2.04 0.92 -14.79
CA ILE A 161 -2.01 1.82 -15.96
C ILE A 161 -2.10 3.29 -15.57
#